data_AF-Q83E83-F1
#
_entry.id   AF-Q83E83-F1
#
_cell.length_a   1.000
_cell.length_b   1.000
_cell.length_c   1.000
_cell.angle_alpha   90.00
_cell.angle_beta   90.00
_cell.angle_gamma   90.00
#
_symmetry.space_group_name_H-M   'P 1'
#
loop_
_entity.id
_entity.type
_entity.pdbx_description
1 polymer ?
#
loop_
_entity_poly.entity_id
_entity_poly.type
_entity_poly.pdbx_seq_one_letter_code
_entity_poly.pdbx_strand_id
1 'polypeptide(L)'
;MVVIRLARGGSKKNPFYHIVVADRRKPRDGRFIERVGYYNPMARGQDIRLQLEKERISHWLNQGAQTSLRVKHLIKKLEKSPEEAQKGGMRKGEFKRLQAEQAAKAQKKAVATEEPKAEEAKEAPPAESQAAEGKEE
;
A
#
# COMPACT_ATOMS: atom_id res chain seq x y z
N MET A 1 6.76 32.73 -10.77
CA MET A 1 6.74 31.70 -9.70
C MET A 1 6.79 30.35 -10.37
N VAL A 2 7.69 29.49 -9.92
CA VAL A 2 7.88 28.14 -10.48
C VAL A 2 6.82 27.18 -9.94
N VAL A 3 6.21 26.42 -10.83
CA VAL A 3 5.13 25.47 -10.52
C VAL A 3 5.40 24.13 -11.19
N ILE A 4 5.22 23.06 -10.45
CA ILE A 4 5.18 21.69 -10.97
C ILE A 4 3.73 21.38 -11.37
N ARG A 5 3.49 21.24 -12.67
CA ARG A 5 2.15 21.13 -13.26
C ARG A 5 2.07 20.04 -14.33
N LEU A 6 0.85 19.67 -14.68
CA LEU A 6 0.57 18.81 -15.82
C LEU A 6 0.48 19.64 -17.10
N ALA A 7 1.36 19.36 -18.05
CA ALA A 7 1.22 19.78 -19.44
C ALA A 7 0.48 18.69 -20.21
N ARG A 8 -0.51 19.05 -21.02
CA ARG A 8 -1.27 18.11 -21.82
C ARG A 8 -0.56 17.89 -23.16
N GLY A 9 -0.36 16.62 -23.48
CA GLY A 9 0.01 16.14 -24.81
C GLY A 9 -0.92 15.01 -25.24
N GLY A 10 -0.46 14.24 -26.22
CA GLY A 10 -1.22 13.15 -26.82
C GLY A 10 -2.19 13.62 -27.90
N SER A 11 -2.94 12.68 -28.46
CA SER A 11 -3.84 12.88 -29.59
C SER A 11 -5.28 13.16 -29.13
N LYS A 12 -6.16 13.52 -30.07
CA LYS A 12 -7.60 13.63 -29.81
C LYS A 12 -8.12 12.32 -29.21
N LYS A 13 -8.87 12.40 -28.09
CA LYS A 13 -9.38 11.27 -27.29
C LYS A 13 -8.34 10.38 -26.59
N ASN A 14 -7.04 10.64 -26.75
CA ASN A 14 -5.95 9.91 -26.09
C ASN A 14 -5.06 10.89 -25.30
N PRO A 15 -5.50 11.38 -24.14
CA PRO A 15 -4.73 12.35 -23.36
C PRO A 15 -3.50 11.71 -22.72
N PHE A 16 -2.34 12.35 -22.90
CA PHE A 16 -1.10 12.03 -22.20
C PHE A 16 -0.63 13.27 -21.45
N TYR A 17 -0.17 13.14 -20.21
CA TYR A 17 0.28 14.30 -19.44
C TYR A 17 1.77 14.22 -19.14
N HIS A 18 2.50 15.29 -19.39
CA HIS A 18 3.86 15.45 -18.91
C HIS A 18 3.83 16.22 -17.60
N ILE A 19 4.67 15.82 -16.65
CA ILE A 19 4.86 16.53 -15.40
C ILE A 19 6.07 17.42 -15.61
N VAL A 20 5.82 18.73 -15.63
CA VAL A 20 6.81 19.74 -16.00
C VAL A 20 6.93 20.78 -14.92
N VAL A 21 8.15 21.29 -14.77
CA VAL A 21 8.48 22.45 -13.96
C VAL A 21 8.49 23.66 -14.89
N ALA A 22 7.60 24.62 -14.66
CA ALA A 22 7.47 25.80 -15.50
C ALA A 22 7.09 27.03 -14.68
N ASP A 23 7.35 28.23 -15.21
CA ASP A 23 6.79 29.43 -14.60
C ASP A 23 5.26 29.46 -14.80
N ARG A 24 4.53 29.79 -13.74
CA ARG A 24 3.05 29.92 -13.72
C ARG A 24 2.51 30.75 -14.89
N ARG A 25 3.22 31.79 -15.32
CA ARG A 25 2.78 32.73 -16.39
C ARG A 25 2.85 32.12 -17.79
N LYS A 26 3.62 31.05 -18.00
CA LYS A 26 3.76 30.41 -19.32
C LYS A 26 2.54 29.56 -19.66
N PRO A 27 2.14 29.45 -20.94
CA PRO A 27 0.97 28.68 -21.36
C PRO A 27 1.12 27.20 -20.97
N ARG A 28 0.00 26.48 -20.82
CA ARG A 28 -0.06 25.11 -20.28
C ARG A 28 0.97 24.16 -20.92
N ASP A 29 1.02 24.17 -22.25
CA ASP A 29 1.82 23.24 -23.06
C ASP A 29 3.02 23.94 -23.73
N GLY A 30 3.40 25.13 -23.24
CA GLY A 30 4.54 25.89 -23.78
C GLY A 30 5.87 25.54 -23.14
N ARG A 31 6.81 26.50 -23.21
CA ARG A 31 8.17 26.36 -22.67
C ARG A 31 8.14 26.02 -21.17
N PHE A 32 8.82 24.93 -20.83
CA PHE A 32 9.11 24.48 -19.48
C PHE A 32 10.61 24.61 -19.19
N ILE A 33 10.97 24.51 -17.91
CA ILE A 33 12.37 24.50 -17.44
C ILE A 33 12.90 23.07 -17.55
N GLU A 34 12.19 22.13 -16.91
CA GLU A 34 12.56 20.72 -16.85
C GLU A 34 11.31 19.82 -16.89
N ARG A 35 11.45 18.63 -17.48
CA ARG A 35 10.44 17.57 -17.43
C ARG A 35 10.87 16.55 -16.37
N VAL A 36 10.04 16.39 -15.34
CA VAL A 36 10.33 15.51 -14.19
C VAL A 36 9.54 14.21 -14.20
N GLY A 37 8.69 13.99 -15.21
CA GLY A 37 7.94 12.75 -15.35
C GLY A 37 6.78 12.83 -16.32
N TYR A 38 5.92 11.81 -16.26
CA TYR A 38 4.67 11.76 -17.01
C TYR A 38 3.58 10.98 -16.27
N TYR A 39 2.34 11.22 -16.68
CA TYR A 39 1.14 10.55 -16.22
C TYR A 39 0.27 10.17 -17.42
N ASN A 40 0.06 8.88 -17.61
CA ASN A 40 -0.81 8.33 -18.64
C ASN A 40 -2.11 7.80 -18.00
N PRO A 41 -3.23 8.52 -18.09
CA PRO A 41 -4.51 8.03 -17.56
C PRO A 41 -5.08 6.83 -18.34
N MET A 42 -4.64 6.63 -19.60
CA MET A 42 -5.12 5.59 -20.52
C MET A 42 -4.27 4.32 -20.51
N ALA A 43 -3.23 4.25 -19.66
CA ALA A 43 -2.37 3.09 -19.53
C ALA A 43 -3.19 1.81 -19.26
N ARG A 44 -2.91 0.74 -20.02
CA ARG A 44 -3.54 -0.58 -19.86
C ARG A 44 -2.48 -1.67 -19.75
N GLY A 45 -2.80 -2.76 -19.04
CA GLY A 45 -1.90 -3.89 -18.90
C GLY A 45 -0.59 -3.50 -18.19
N GLN A 46 0.53 -3.65 -18.90
CA GLN A 46 1.88 -3.42 -18.39
C GLN A 46 2.38 -1.98 -18.56
N ASP A 47 1.59 -1.09 -19.16
CA ASP A 47 1.98 0.31 -19.35
C ASP A 47 2.13 1.04 -18.02
N ILE A 48 3.21 1.82 -17.90
CA ILE A 48 3.48 2.65 -16.72
C ILE A 48 2.48 3.82 -16.68
N ARG A 49 1.58 3.78 -15.70
CA ARG A 49 0.57 4.83 -15.51
C ARG A 49 1.16 6.16 -15.04
N LEU A 50 2.19 6.11 -14.20
CA LEU A 50 2.80 7.28 -13.57
C LEU A 50 4.29 7.01 -13.38
N GLN A 51 5.13 7.86 -13.96
CA GLN A 51 6.57 7.85 -13.75
C GLN A 51 7.00 9.22 -13.25
N LEU A 52 7.68 9.23 -12.10
CA LEU A 52 8.18 10.44 -11.45
C LEU A 52 9.67 10.27 -11.16
N GLU A 53 10.45 11.27 -11.51
CA GLU A 53 11.80 11.45 -11.01
C GLU A 53 11.69 12.12 -9.63
N LYS A 54 11.97 11.37 -8.56
CA LYS A 54 11.77 11.82 -7.18
C LYS A 54 12.83 12.83 -6.73
N GLU A 55 14.05 12.72 -7.21
CA GLU A 55 15.20 13.54 -6.78
C GLU A 55 15.05 14.99 -7.26
N ARG A 56 14.70 15.18 -8.53
CA ARG A 56 14.36 16.45 -9.17
C ARG A 56 13.11 17.06 -8.59
N ILE A 57 12.05 16.29 -8.36
CA ILE A 57 10.85 16.84 -7.71
C ILE A 57 11.23 17.40 -6.33
N SER A 58 11.99 16.66 -5.54
CA SER A 58 12.46 17.10 -4.22
C SER A 58 13.36 18.33 -4.32
N HIS A 59 14.28 18.36 -5.29
CA HIS A 59 15.11 19.53 -5.57
C HIS A 59 14.26 20.78 -5.84
N TRP A 60 13.29 20.69 -6.74
CA TRP A 60 12.44 21.84 -7.08
C TRP A 60 11.54 22.28 -5.93
N LEU A 61 11.04 21.33 -5.12
CA LEU A 61 10.30 21.66 -3.90
C LEU A 61 11.19 22.41 -2.90
N ASN A 62 12.45 22.00 -2.72
CA ASN A 62 13.41 22.69 -1.86
C ASN A 62 13.78 24.09 -2.38
N GLN A 63 13.77 24.30 -3.70
CA GLN A 63 13.93 25.61 -4.33
C GLN A 63 12.65 26.49 -4.25
N GLY A 64 11.59 26.02 -3.58
CA GLY A 64 10.35 26.78 -3.38
C GLY A 64 9.32 26.64 -4.50
N ALA A 65 9.48 25.66 -5.40
CA ALA A 65 8.44 25.37 -6.40
C ALA A 65 7.16 24.84 -5.74
N GLN A 66 6.01 25.25 -6.26
CA GLN A 66 4.71 24.79 -5.77
C GLN A 66 4.15 23.68 -6.66
N THR A 67 3.52 22.66 -6.08
CA THR A 67 2.83 21.60 -6.84
C THR A 67 1.36 21.96 -7.09
N SER A 68 0.86 21.66 -8.29
CA SER A 68 -0.58 21.70 -8.57
C SER A 68 -1.33 20.64 -7.73
N LEU A 69 -2.59 20.89 -7.37
CA LEU A 69 -3.46 19.95 -6.62
C LEU A 69 -3.44 18.53 -7.21
N ARG A 70 -3.48 18.42 -8.55
CA ARG A 70 -3.46 17.10 -9.20
C ARG A 70 -2.11 16.41 -9.08
N VAL A 71 -1.01 17.15 -9.22
CA VAL A 71 0.34 16.62 -9.06
C VAL A 71 0.55 16.16 -7.61
N LYS A 72 0.11 16.95 -6.62
CA LYS A 72 0.11 16.57 -5.21
C LYS A 72 -0.65 15.26 -4.96
N HIS A 73 -1.82 15.08 -5.57
CA HIS A 73 -2.56 13.82 -5.48
C HIS A 73 -1.85 12.64 -6.16
N LEU A 74 -1.16 12.86 -7.29
CA LEU A 74 -0.40 11.82 -7.98
C LEU A 74 0.83 11.38 -7.16
N ILE A 75 1.55 12.33 -6.56
CA ILE A 75 2.67 12.04 -5.66
C ILE A 75 2.17 11.21 -4.47
N LYS A 76 1.09 11.65 -3.79
CA LYS A 76 0.48 10.90 -2.69
C LYS A 76 0.02 9.49 -3.09
N LYS A 77 -0.47 9.33 -4.32
CA LYS A 77 -0.90 8.01 -4.83
C LYS A 77 0.29 7.06 -5.05
N LEU A 78 1.47 7.60 -5.38
CA LEU A 78 2.70 6.81 -5.52
C LEU A 78 3.28 6.42 -4.16
N GLU A 79 3.13 7.26 -3.15
CA GLU A 79 3.62 7.01 -1.78
C GLU A 79 2.76 6.01 -1.01
N LYS A 80 1.45 5.98 -1.30
CA LYS A 80 0.53 5.01 -0.67
C LYS A 80 0.91 3.59 -1.07
N SER A 81 1.30 2.81 -0.07
CA SER A 81 1.48 1.36 -0.15
C SER A 81 0.20 0.70 -0.69
N PRO A 82 0.27 -0.42 -1.45
CA PRO A 82 -0.90 -1.09 -2.03
C PRO A 82 -2.04 -1.36 -1.05
N GLU A 83 -1.74 -1.50 0.24
CA GLU A 83 -2.73 -1.73 1.31
C GLU A 83 -3.62 -0.50 1.61
N GLU A 84 -3.08 0.72 1.54
CA GLU A 84 -3.86 1.94 1.78
C GLU A 84 -4.82 2.25 0.63
N ALA A 85 -4.49 1.80 -0.58
CA ALA A 85 -5.38 1.93 -1.73
C ALA A 85 -6.70 1.16 -1.51
N GLN A 86 -6.65 0.03 -0.78
CA GLN A 86 -7.83 -0.77 -0.45
C GLN A 86 -8.73 -0.08 0.58
N LYS A 87 -8.13 0.55 1.60
CA LYS A 87 -8.87 1.28 2.66
C LYS A 87 -9.66 2.47 2.09
N GLY A 88 -9.15 3.12 1.04
CA GLY A 88 -9.82 4.26 0.41
C GLY A 88 -11.05 3.93 -0.44
N GLY A 89 -11.21 2.66 -0.84
CA GLY A 89 -12.37 2.21 -1.63
C GLY A 89 -13.57 1.75 -0.79
N MET A 90 -13.34 1.38 0.47
CA MET A 90 -14.40 0.93 1.38
C MET A 90 -15.18 2.15 1.90
N ARG A 91 -16.51 2.17 1.74
CA ARG A 91 -17.34 3.17 2.45
C ARG A 91 -17.05 3.05 3.94
N LYS A 92 -17.09 4.16 4.68
CA LYS A 92 -16.82 4.17 6.13
C LYS A 92 -17.57 3.06 6.90
N GLY A 93 -18.81 2.75 6.46
CA GLY A 93 -19.61 1.64 6.99
C GLY A 93 -19.08 0.24 6.65
N GLU A 94 -18.59 0.02 5.44
CA GLU A 94 -17.97 -1.25 5.02
C GLU A 94 -16.67 -1.49 5.78
N PHE A 95 -15.83 -0.46 5.93
CA PHE A 95 -14.60 -0.56 6.70
C PHE A 95 -14.87 -0.91 8.18
N LYS A 96 -15.89 -0.29 8.80
CA LYS A 96 -16.28 -0.60 10.19
C LYS A 96 -16.81 -2.03 10.32
N ARG A 97 -17.60 -2.52 9.36
CA ARG A 97 -18.09 -3.92 9.34
C ARG A 97 -16.95 -4.91 9.16
N LEU A 98 -16.03 -4.66 8.23
CA LEU A 98 -14.86 -5.50 8.02
C LEU A 98 -13.97 -5.57 9.27
N GLN A 99 -13.75 -4.43 9.94
CA GLN A 99 -13.02 -4.42 11.22
C GLN A 99 -13.75 -5.17 12.33
N ALA A 100 -15.07 -4.99 12.45
CA ALA A 100 -15.87 -5.70 13.45
C ALA A 100 -15.88 -7.22 13.20
N GLU A 101 -15.98 -7.65 11.94
CA GLU A 101 -15.95 -9.07 11.58
C GLU A 101 -14.57 -9.69 11.81
N GLN A 102 -13.49 -8.97 11.49
CA GLN A 102 -12.13 -9.42 11.79
C GLN A 102 -11.87 -9.53 13.30
N ALA A 103 -12.33 -8.56 14.09
CA ALA A 103 -12.24 -8.61 15.56
C ALA A 103 -13.06 -9.78 16.14
N ALA A 104 -14.27 -10.03 15.62
CA ALA A 104 -15.10 -11.16 16.03
C ALA A 104 -14.48 -12.51 15.64
N LYS A 105 -13.89 -12.63 14.45
CA LYS A 105 -13.16 -13.84 14.02
C LYS A 105 -11.90 -14.08 14.85
N ALA A 106 -11.18 -13.02 15.23
CA ALA A 106 -10.02 -13.13 16.12
C ALA A 106 -10.42 -13.64 17.52
N GLN A 107 -11.51 -13.11 18.09
CA GLN A 107 -12.02 -13.59 19.38
C GLN A 107 -12.52 -15.04 19.31
N LYS A 108 -13.28 -15.41 18.26
CA LYS A 108 -13.72 -16.80 18.08
C LYS A 108 -12.57 -17.79 17.89
N LYS A 109 -11.48 -17.37 17.24
CA LYS A 109 -10.29 -18.21 17.06
C LYS A 109 -9.48 -18.36 18.35
N ALA A 110 -9.41 -17.31 19.18
CA ALA A 110 -8.76 -17.37 20.49
C ALA A 110 -9.52 -18.31 21.45
N VAL A 111 -10.85 -18.17 21.55
CA VAL A 111 -11.67 -19.01 22.44
C VAL A 111 -11.70 -20.49 22.01
N ALA A 112 -11.60 -20.79 20.70
CA ALA A 112 -11.57 -22.18 20.21
C ALA A 112 -10.21 -22.88 20.32
N THR A 113 -9.16 -22.20 20.80
CA THR A 113 -7.80 -22.78 20.89
C THR A 113 -7.37 -23.03 22.35
N GLU A 114 -8.12 -22.59 23.36
CA GLU A 114 -7.71 -22.61 24.78
C GLU A 114 -8.44 -23.60 25.70
N GLU A 115 -9.42 -24.39 25.23
CA GLU A 115 -10.12 -25.40 26.02
C GLU A 115 -10.27 -26.69 25.18
N PRO A 116 -9.83 -27.92 25.58
CA PRO A 116 -9.08 -28.36 26.76
C PRO A 116 -7.88 -29.28 26.39
N LYS A 117 -6.64 -28.96 26.82
CA LYS A 117 -5.53 -29.93 26.81
C LYS A 117 -4.81 -30.04 28.15
N ALA A 118 -5.53 -29.75 29.25
CA ALA A 118 -4.94 -29.59 30.59
C ALA A 118 -5.49 -30.54 31.67
N GLU A 119 -6.30 -31.57 31.35
CA GLU A 119 -6.99 -32.37 32.39
C GLU A 119 -6.59 -33.87 32.49
N GLU A 120 -5.62 -34.39 31.71
CA GLU A 120 -5.39 -35.86 31.65
C GLU A 120 -4.13 -36.37 32.40
N ALA A 121 -3.58 -35.65 33.39
CA ALA A 121 -2.29 -36.01 34.01
C ALA A 121 -2.33 -36.41 35.50
N LYS A 122 -3.50 -36.69 36.09
CA LYS A 122 -3.60 -37.13 37.51
C LYS A 122 -4.77 -38.08 37.77
N GLU A 123 -4.64 -39.36 37.42
CA GLU A 123 -5.21 -40.50 38.17
C GLU A 123 -5.04 -41.78 37.36
N ALA A 124 -4.27 -42.74 37.87
CA ALA A 124 -4.60 -44.16 37.92
C ALA A 124 -3.32 -45.01 38.15
N PRO A 125 -3.41 -46.10 38.93
CA PRO A 125 -2.36 -46.62 39.81
C PRO A 125 -1.48 -47.69 39.14
N PRO A 126 -0.41 -48.18 39.80
CA PRO A 126 0.63 -49.00 39.19
C PRO A 126 0.13 -50.41 38.92
N ALA A 127 0.33 -50.89 37.69
CA ALA A 127 0.10 -52.27 37.29
C ALA A 127 1.42 -53.00 37.11
N GLU A 128 1.51 -54.06 37.89
CA GLU A 128 2.42 -55.19 37.90
C GLU A 128 2.73 -55.78 36.50
N SER A 129 3.87 -56.48 36.45
CA SER A 129 4.15 -57.64 35.61
C SER A 129 5.01 -57.44 34.35
N GLN A 130 6.12 -58.20 34.37
CA GLN A 130 6.95 -58.76 33.28
C GLN A 130 8.40 -58.22 33.28
N ALA A 131 9.35 -58.93 33.88
CA ALA A 131 10.02 -60.15 33.39
C ALA A 131 11.12 -59.85 32.35
N ALA A 132 12.39 -59.98 32.79
CA ALA A 132 13.63 -60.25 32.03
C ALA A 132 14.80 -59.82 32.94
N GLU A 133 15.30 -60.66 33.85
CA GLU A 133 16.27 -61.74 33.59
C GLU A 133 17.62 -61.22 33.03
N GLY A 134 18.69 -61.38 33.83
CA GLY A 134 20.05 -61.59 33.31
C GLY A 134 21.18 -60.66 33.82
N LYS A 135 22.14 -61.29 34.53
CA LYS A 135 23.51 -60.87 34.91
C LYS A 135 23.63 -60.06 36.21
N GLU A 136 24.05 -60.61 37.36
CA GLU A 136 25.28 -61.37 37.67
C GLU A 136 26.55 -60.53 37.44
N GLU A 137 26.91 -59.70 38.42
CA GLU A 137 28.14 -59.77 39.24
C GLU A 137 28.01 -58.84 40.47
#